data_AF-A0A2V7AGI3-F1
#
_entry.id   AF-A0A2V7AGI3-F1
#
_cell.length_a   1.000
_cell.length_b   1.000
_cell.length_c   1.000
_cell.angle_alpha   90.00
_cell.angle_beta   90.00
_cell.angle_gamma   90.00
#
_symmetry.space_group_name_H-M   'P 1'
#
loop_
_entity.id
_entity.type
_entity.pdbx_description
1 polymer ?
#
loop_
_entity_poly.entity_id
_entity_poly.type
_entity_poly.pdbx_seq_one_letter_code
_entity_poly.pdbx_strand_id
1 'polypeptide(L)'
;MGGGFNQYGFTVGILMLDTRFPRIPGDMGNAGTFPFPVRYHRVQGAGPDLVVRRGAEGLLPAFVDGARQLEREGVGAITTNCGFLIKFQRDLAAAVKVPVFTSSLLLVPLVHRMLPRGRRVGIMTVSAATLGPEHLEGAGIGN
;
A
#
# COMPACT_ATOMS: atom_id res chain seq x y z
N MET A 1 24.69 -8.06 22.18
CA MET A 1 23.57 -8.07 21.21
C MET A 1 22.43 -7.32 21.85
N GLY A 2 22.06 -6.14 21.33
CA GLY A 2 20.90 -5.41 21.83
C GLY A 2 19.64 -5.99 21.20
N GLY A 3 18.72 -6.52 22.01
CA GLY A 3 17.37 -6.81 21.55
C GLY A 3 16.64 -5.50 21.26
N GLY A 4 15.98 -5.39 20.10
CA GLY A 4 15.24 -4.19 19.67
C GLY A 4 13.76 -4.42 19.42
N PHE A 5 13.37 -5.67 19.12
CA PHE A 5 11.99 -6.05 18.82
C PHE A 5 11.54 -7.23 19.70
N ASN A 6 10.23 -7.32 19.95
CA ASN A 6 9.62 -8.45 20.66
C ASN A 6 9.39 -9.66 19.72
N GLN A 7 9.35 -9.42 18.40
CA GLN A 7 9.20 -10.44 17.37
C GLN A 7 10.19 -10.10 16.23
N TYR A 8 10.74 -11.12 15.58
CA TYR A 8 11.73 -10.97 14.51
C TYR A 8 11.35 -11.80 13.29
N GLY A 9 11.88 -11.43 12.12
CA GLY A 9 11.73 -12.21 10.88
C GLY A 9 10.62 -11.75 9.93
N PHE A 10 9.94 -10.63 10.21
CA PHE A 10 8.96 -10.06 9.30
C PHE A 10 9.62 -9.28 8.16
N THR A 11 9.44 -9.73 6.92
CA THR A 11 10.01 -9.06 5.75
C THR A 11 9.18 -7.83 5.37
N VAL A 12 7.85 -7.99 5.29
CA VAL A 12 6.93 -6.94 4.81
C VAL A 12 5.77 -6.77 5.78
N GLY A 13 5.51 -5.54 6.17
CA GLY A 13 4.29 -5.10 6.83
C GLY A 13 3.21 -4.72 5.82
N ILE A 14 1.97 -5.13 6.06
CA ILE A 14 0.85 -4.89 5.14
C ILE A 14 -0.25 -4.15 5.90
N LEU A 15 -0.51 -2.91 5.48
CA LEU A 15 -1.67 -2.13 5.92
C LEU A 15 -2.92 -2.63 5.20
N MET A 16 -3.83 -3.21 5.97
CA MET A 16 -5.04 -3.86 5.49
C MET A 16 -6.27 -2.99 5.73
N LEU A 17 -7.05 -2.76 4.67
CA LEU A 17 -8.40 -2.21 4.78
C LEU A 17 -9.29 -3.08 5.70
N ASP A 18 -10.19 -2.45 6.45
CA ASP A 18 -11.15 -3.11 7.33
C ASP A 18 -12.27 -3.77 6.51
N THR A 19 -11.96 -4.96 6.03
CA THR A 19 -12.78 -5.72 5.09
C THR A 19 -12.95 -7.13 5.60
N ARG A 20 -14.14 -7.71 5.39
CA ARG A 20 -14.48 -9.06 5.82
C ARG A 20 -14.98 -9.85 4.62
N PHE A 21 -14.07 -10.53 3.94
CA PHE A 21 -14.37 -11.48 2.88
C PHE A 21 -13.34 -12.62 2.91
N PRO A 22 -13.65 -13.80 2.34
CA PRO A 22 -12.72 -14.91 2.31
C PRO A 22 -11.38 -14.52 1.66
N ARG A 23 -10.29 -14.67 2.42
CA ARG A 23 -8.93 -14.44 1.96
C ARG A 23 -8.38 -15.77 1.45
N ILE A 24 -8.62 -16.08 0.17
CA ILE A 24 -8.13 -17.32 -0.46
C ILE A 24 -6.59 -17.28 -0.61
N PRO A 25 -5.89 -18.42 -0.71
CA PRO A 25 -4.49 -18.43 -1.09
C PRO A 25 -4.26 -17.64 -2.40
N GLY A 26 -3.29 -16.73 -2.40
CA GLY A 26 -3.05 -15.76 -3.47
C GLY A 26 -3.57 -14.35 -3.14
N ASP A 27 -4.52 -14.22 -2.21
CA ASP A 27 -4.93 -12.91 -1.69
C ASP A 27 -3.88 -12.39 -0.69
N MET A 28 -3.53 -11.12 -0.79
CA MET A 28 -2.53 -10.48 0.08
C MET A 28 -2.83 -10.67 1.59
N GLY A 29 -4.10 -10.71 1.99
CA GLY A 29 -4.55 -10.91 3.37
C GLY A 29 -4.53 -12.36 3.87
N ASN A 30 -4.10 -13.32 3.04
CA ASN A 30 -3.91 -14.70 3.47
C ASN A 30 -2.44 -14.95 3.82
N ALA A 31 -2.18 -15.47 5.04
CA ALA A 31 -0.83 -15.70 5.55
C ALA A 31 0.00 -16.74 4.75
N GLY A 32 -0.66 -17.59 3.95
CA GLY A 32 -0.02 -18.57 3.07
C GLY A 32 0.26 -18.05 1.65
N THR A 33 -0.06 -16.79 1.34
CA THR A 33 0.14 -16.21 -0.01
C THR A 33 1.62 -15.96 -0.32
N PHE A 34 2.39 -15.52 0.67
CA PHE A 34 3.77 -15.13 0.46
C PHE A 34 4.74 -16.23 0.94
N PRO A 35 5.83 -16.50 0.20
CA PRO A 35 6.85 -17.46 0.61
C PRO A 35 7.79 -16.91 1.70
N PHE A 36 7.43 -15.79 2.33
CA PHE A 36 8.16 -15.12 3.38
C PHE A 36 7.21 -14.57 4.46
N PRO A 37 7.66 -14.37 5.71
CA PRO A 37 6.80 -13.88 6.76
C PRO A 37 6.35 -12.43 6.53
N VAL A 38 5.04 -12.21 6.65
CA VAL A 38 4.43 -10.88 6.55
C VAL A 38 3.71 -10.52 7.84
N ARG A 39 3.63 -9.22 8.14
CA ARG A 39 2.95 -8.69 9.30
C ARG A 39 1.74 -7.87 8.88
N TYR A 40 0.55 -8.29 9.27
CA TYR A 40 -0.67 -7.57 8.95
C TYR A 40 -1.01 -6.53 10.02
N HIS A 41 -1.39 -5.33 9.58
CA HIS A 41 -2.00 -4.32 10.43
C HIS A 41 -3.30 -3.86 9.80
N ARG A 42 -4.42 -4.15 10.47
CA ARG A 42 -5.75 -3.72 10.01
C ARG A 42 -6.02 -2.29 10.48
N VAL A 43 -6.25 -1.40 9.52
CA VAL A 43 -6.63 0.00 9.79
C VAL A 43 -8.13 0.06 10.02
N GLN A 44 -8.55 0.15 11.29
CA GLN A 44 -9.96 0.14 11.67
C GLN A 44 -10.72 1.30 11.03
N GLY A 45 -11.93 1.03 10.52
CA GLY A 45 -12.76 2.04 9.85
C GLY A 45 -12.37 2.34 8.40
N ALA A 46 -11.23 1.81 7.91
CA ALA A 46 -10.82 1.94 6.50
C ALA A 46 -11.60 0.97 5.61
N GLY A 47 -12.90 1.20 5.44
CA GLY A 47 -13.76 0.41 4.55
C GLY A 47 -13.50 0.68 3.07
N PRO A 48 -13.81 -0.27 2.17
CA PRO A 48 -13.51 -0.16 0.74
C PRO A 48 -14.27 0.98 0.06
N ASP A 49 -15.52 1.23 0.45
CA ASP A 49 -16.32 2.35 -0.06
C ASP A 49 -15.70 3.70 0.32
N LEU A 50 -15.29 3.85 1.59
CA LEU A 50 -14.64 5.06 2.07
C LEU A 50 -13.33 5.33 1.32
N VAL A 51 -12.51 4.29 1.10
CA VAL A 51 -11.22 4.44 0.43
C VAL A 51 -11.36 4.68 -1.07
N VAL A 52 -12.18 3.90 -1.76
CA VAL A 52 -12.24 3.90 -3.23
C VAL A 52 -13.21 4.96 -3.78
N ARG A 53 -14.33 5.21 -3.10
CA ARG A 53 -15.39 6.10 -3.61
C ARG A 53 -15.44 7.44 -2.90
N ARG A 54 -15.09 7.48 -1.61
CA ARG A 54 -15.10 8.71 -0.79
C ARG A 54 -13.69 9.26 -0.53
N GLY A 55 -12.72 8.84 -1.33
CA GLY A 55 -11.38 9.44 -1.31
C GLY A 55 -10.58 9.23 -0.02
N ALA A 56 -10.88 8.21 0.78
CA ALA A 56 -10.17 7.93 2.04
C ALA A 56 -10.09 9.14 2.99
N GLU A 57 -11.08 10.04 2.93
CA GLU A 57 -11.10 11.27 3.70
C GLU A 57 -10.98 10.97 5.21
N GLY A 58 -10.09 11.69 5.89
CA GLY A 58 -9.84 11.53 7.32
C GLY A 58 -9.08 10.26 7.74
N LEU A 59 -8.72 9.37 6.81
CA LEU A 59 -8.05 8.11 7.16
C LEU A 59 -6.52 8.21 7.26
N LEU A 60 -5.90 9.27 6.71
CA LEU A 60 -4.44 9.40 6.70
C LEU A 60 -3.79 9.22 8.09
N PRO A 61 -4.29 9.83 9.18
CA PRO A 61 -3.71 9.62 10.52
C PRO A 61 -3.71 8.14 10.94
N ALA A 62 -4.79 7.41 10.66
CA ALA A 62 -4.89 5.99 11.00
C ALA A 62 -3.92 5.12 10.19
N PHE A 63 -3.69 5.46 8.91
CA PHE A 63 -2.66 4.78 8.11
C PHE A 63 -1.24 5.10 8.59
N VAL A 64 -0.97 6.35 8.98
CA VAL A 64 0.32 6.76 9.56
C VAL A 64 0.61 6.02 10.86
N ASP A 65 -0.38 5.93 11.75
CA ASP A 65 -0.24 5.21 13.02
C ASP A 65 -0.01 3.70 12.80
N GLY A 66 -0.73 3.12 11.84
CA GLY A 66 -0.52 1.73 11.43
C GLY A 66 0.87 1.49 10.85
N ALA A 67 1.38 2.40 10.01
CA ALA A 67 2.72 2.29 9.44
C ALA A 67 3.79 2.33 10.53
N ARG A 68 3.68 3.27 11.47
CA ARG A 68 4.59 3.37 12.63
C ARG A 68 4.49 2.15 13.54
N GLN A 69 3.30 1.57 13.71
CA GLN A 69 3.14 0.32 14.46
C GLN A 69 3.90 -0.83 13.79
N LEU A 70 3.73 -1.01 12.48
CA LEU A 70 4.45 -2.04 11.74
C LEU A 70 5.98 -1.85 11.83
N GLU A 71 6.46 -0.61 11.71
CA GLU A 71 7.88 -0.30 11.89
C GLU A 71 8.38 -0.67 13.29
N ARG A 72 7.63 -0.33 14.35
CA ARG A 72 7.96 -0.73 15.73
C ARG A 72 7.95 -2.25 15.94
N GLU A 73 7.25 -2.99 15.09
CA GLU A 73 7.22 -4.45 15.08
C GLU A 73 8.36 -5.07 14.25
N GLY A 74 9.23 -4.24 13.65
CA GLY A 74 10.47 -4.68 13.02
C GLY A 74 10.33 -5.17 11.58
N VAL A 75 9.31 -4.70 10.85
CA VAL A 75 9.17 -5.02 9.41
C VAL A 75 10.27 -4.36 8.59
N GLY A 76 10.74 -5.01 7.53
CA GLY A 76 11.76 -4.46 6.62
C GLY A 76 11.22 -3.45 5.60
N ALA A 77 9.94 -3.53 5.24
CA ALA A 77 9.24 -2.61 4.35
C ALA A 77 7.73 -2.63 4.64
N ILE A 78 7.00 -1.63 4.14
CA ILE A 78 5.54 -1.51 4.30
C ILE A 78 4.85 -1.42 2.95
N THR A 79 3.72 -2.10 2.80
CA THR A 79 2.82 -1.98 1.65
C THR A 79 1.35 -1.90 2.09
N THR A 80 0.43 -1.76 1.16
CA THR A 80 -1.01 -1.73 1.42
C THR A 80 -1.74 -2.72 0.51
N ASN A 81 -2.94 -3.13 0.92
CA ASN A 81 -3.78 -4.02 0.10
C ASN A 81 -4.73 -3.28 -0.87
N CYS A 82 -4.62 -1.95 -1.02
CA CYS A 82 -5.48 -1.19 -1.92
C CYS A 82 -4.69 -0.13 -2.71
N GLY A 83 -4.67 -0.27 -4.03
CA GLY A 83 -3.89 0.63 -4.90
C GLY A 83 -4.35 2.10 -4.93
N PHE A 84 -5.56 2.40 -4.44
CA PHE A 84 -6.08 3.78 -4.29
C PHE A 84 -5.41 4.55 -3.15
N LEU A 85 -4.70 3.87 -2.25
CA LEU A 85 -3.90 4.49 -1.21
C LEU A 85 -2.60 5.12 -1.74
N ILE A 86 -2.39 5.10 -3.08
CA ILE A 86 -1.26 5.75 -3.74
C ILE A 86 -1.09 7.23 -3.37
N LYS A 87 -2.20 7.95 -3.14
CA LYS A 87 -2.14 9.35 -2.72
C LYS A 87 -1.48 9.55 -1.35
N PHE A 88 -1.48 8.54 -0.48
CA PHE A 88 -0.80 8.59 0.82
C PHE A 88 0.67 8.15 0.74
N GLN A 89 1.21 7.87 -0.46
CA GLN A 89 2.58 7.39 -0.62
C GLN A 89 3.61 8.30 0.05
N ARG A 90 3.53 9.61 -0.20
CA ARG A 90 4.50 10.58 0.33
C ARG A 90 4.41 10.70 1.84
N ASP A 91 3.19 10.82 2.36
CA ASP A 91 2.95 10.99 3.81
C ASP A 91 3.38 9.76 4.60
N LEU A 92 3.07 8.56 4.12
CA LEU A 92 3.48 7.32 4.78
C LEU A 92 4.99 7.12 4.71
N ALA A 93 5.61 7.37 3.56
CA ALA A 93 7.07 7.28 3.43
C ALA A 93 7.80 8.29 4.34
N ALA A 94 7.23 9.48 4.57
CA ALA A 94 7.81 10.48 5.48
C ALA A 94 7.61 10.11 6.97
N ALA A 95 6.63 9.28 7.30
CA ALA A 95 6.27 8.95 8.68
C ALA A 95 7.11 7.83 9.32
N VAL A 96 7.84 7.06 8.52
CA VAL A 96 8.66 5.90 8.93
C VAL A 96 10.03 5.95 8.25
N LYS A 97 10.98 5.14 8.74
CA LYS A 97 12.34 4.99 8.20
C LYS A 97 12.47 3.83 7.21
N VAL A 98 11.56 2.87 7.24
CA VAL A 98 11.53 1.73 6.32
C VAL A 98 10.88 2.09 4.99
N PRO A 99 11.26 1.44 3.86
CA PRO A 99 10.63 1.70 2.57
C PRO A 99 9.11 1.45 2.58
N VAL A 100 8.36 2.31 1.91
CA VAL A 100 6.89 2.21 1.78
C VAL A 100 6.50 2.11 0.30
N PHE A 101 5.59 1.19 -0.02
CA PHE A 101 5.05 0.99 -1.37
C PHE A 101 3.53 0.84 -1.30
N THR A 102 2.77 1.92 -1.49
CA THR A 102 1.32 1.87 -1.30
C THR A 102 0.55 1.25 -2.46
N SER A 103 1.13 1.23 -3.66
CA SER A 103 0.43 0.75 -4.86
C SER A 103 1.39 0.28 -5.95
N SER A 104 0.94 -0.66 -6.78
CA SER A 104 1.63 -1.05 -8.02
C SER A 104 1.74 0.10 -9.04
N LEU A 105 0.92 1.14 -8.90
CA LEU A 105 0.98 2.34 -9.75
C LEU A 105 2.35 3.03 -9.70
N LEU A 106 3.12 2.86 -8.62
CA LEU A 106 4.50 3.37 -8.50
C LEU A 106 5.44 2.82 -9.58
N LEU A 107 5.11 1.67 -10.17
CA LEU A 107 5.91 1.07 -11.24
C LEU A 107 5.67 1.73 -12.60
N VAL A 108 4.58 2.48 -12.77
CA VAL A 108 4.17 3.04 -14.07
C VAL A 108 5.26 3.94 -14.68
N PRO A 109 5.90 4.88 -13.96
CA PRO A 109 6.95 5.71 -14.54
C PRO A 109 8.16 4.91 -15.03
N LEU A 110 8.54 3.86 -14.29
CA LEU A 110 9.63 2.96 -14.67
C LEU A 110 9.27 2.19 -15.94
N VAL A 111 8.11 1.53 -15.96
CA VAL A 111 7.64 0.75 -17.11
C VAL A 111 7.51 1.65 -18.34
N HIS A 112 6.98 2.86 -18.19
CA HIS A 112 6.80 3.79 -19.30
C HIS A 112 8.13 4.12 -20.00
N ARG A 113 9.21 4.33 -19.24
CA ARG A 113 10.55 4.63 -19.77
C ARG A 113 11.18 3.47 -20.55
N MET A 114 10.71 2.24 -20.32
CA MET A 114 11.20 1.03 -21.01
C MET A 114 10.46 0.75 -22.32
N LEU A 115 9.36 1.47 -22.60
CA LEU A 115 8.56 1.23 -23.79
C LEU A 115 9.11 1.96 -25.03
N PRO A 116 8.94 1.40 -26.24
CA PRO A 116 9.22 2.11 -27.49
C PRO A 116 8.45 3.43 -27.59
N ARG A 117 9.01 4.40 -28.34
CA ARG A 117 8.35 5.68 -28.62
C ARG A 117 6.92 5.46 -29.16
N GLY A 118 5.97 6.24 -28.65
CA GLY A 118 4.55 6.17 -29.05
C GLY A 118 3.73 5.10 -28.32
N ARG A 119 4.34 4.25 -27.48
CA ARG A 119 3.62 3.26 -26.64
C ARG A 119 3.28 3.86 -25.27
N ARG A 120 2.24 3.30 -24.63
CA ARG A 120 1.70 3.76 -23.33
C ARG A 120 1.53 2.59 -22.37
N VAL A 121 1.56 2.88 -21.07
CA VAL A 121 1.21 1.91 -20.03
C VAL A 121 -0.31 1.89 -19.86
N GLY A 122 -0.91 0.70 -19.95
CA GLY A 122 -2.33 0.50 -19.64
C GLY A 122 -2.53 0.24 -18.15
N ILE A 123 -3.56 0.86 -17.55
CA ILE A 123 -3.92 0.66 -16.14
C ILE A 123 -5.29 -0.04 -16.09
N MET A 124 -5.34 -1.22 -15.48
CA MET A 124 -6.59 -1.91 -15.14
C MET A 124 -6.95 -1.58 -13.69
N THR A 125 -8.13 -1.03 -13.47
CA THR A 125 -8.60 -0.56 -12.15
C THR A 125 -9.99 -1.09 -11.85
N VAL A 126 -10.28 -1.26 -10.55
CA VAL A 126 -11.62 -1.62 -10.06
C VAL A 126 -12.65 -0.53 -10.35
N SER A 127 -12.21 0.73 -10.50
CA SER A 127 -13.09 1.86 -10.78
C SER A 127 -12.34 2.92 -11.58
N ALA A 128 -12.70 3.06 -12.86
CA ALA A 128 -12.17 4.13 -13.71
C ALA A 128 -12.72 5.50 -13.28
N ALA A 129 -13.97 5.55 -12.81
CA ALA A 129 -14.64 6.79 -12.41
C ALA A 129 -13.98 7.47 -11.19
N THR A 130 -13.30 6.70 -10.34
CA THR A 130 -12.69 7.23 -9.11
C THR A 130 -11.16 7.29 -9.17
N LEU A 131 -10.53 6.74 -10.21
CA LEU A 131 -9.09 6.88 -10.44
C LEU A 131 -8.78 8.27 -11.01
N GLY A 132 -8.73 9.27 -10.13
CA GLY A 132 -8.57 10.68 -10.48
C GLY A 132 -7.11 11.21 -10.45
N PRO A 133 -6.92 12.52 -10.73
CA PRO A 133 -5.61 13.17 -10.81
C PRO A 133 -4.72 12.97 -9.58
N GLU A 134 -5.27 13.08 -8.36
CA GLU A 134 -4.56 12.84 -7.10
C GLU A 134 -3.87 11.46 -7.02
N HIS A 135 -4.46 10.44 -7.64
CA HIS A 135 -3.90 9.09 -7.67
C HIS A 135 -2.74 9.00 -8.67
N LEU A 136 -2.89 9.66 -9.82
CA LEU A 136 -1.88 9.71 -10.87
C LEU A 136 -0.66 10.53 -10.40
N GLU A 137 -0.89 11.68 -9.77
CA GLU A 137 0.15 12.52 -9.16
C GLU A 137 0.90 11.77 -8.06
N GLY A 138 0.19 11.07 -7.17
CA GLY A 138 0.79 10.21 -6.15
C GLY A 138 1.66 9.10 -6.73
N ALA A 139 1.33 8.63 -7.95
CA ALA A 139 2.10 7.64 -8.70
C ALA A 139 3.24 8.24 -9.54
N GLY A 140 3.35 9.56 -9.64
CA GLY A 140 4.29 10.24 -10.53
C GLY A 140 3.93 10.11 -12.02
N ILE A 141 2.65 9.97 -12.34
CA ILE A 141 2.11 9.85 -13.70
C ILE A 141 1.52 11.21 -14.09
N GLY A 142 2.00 11.80 -15.20
CA GLY A 142 1.52 13.10 -15.70
C GLY A 142 2.52 14.26 -15.55
N ASN A 143 3.72 13.98 -15.04
CA ASN A 143 4.86 14.91 -15.03
C ASN A 143 5.76 14.70 -16.25
#